data_AF-A0A158E1L3-F1
#
_entry.id   AF-A0A158E1L3-F1
#
_cell.length_a   1.000
_cell.length_b   1.000
_cell.length_c   1.000
_cell.angle_alpha   90.00
_cell.angle_beta   90.00
_cell.angle_gamma   90.00
#
_symmetry.space_group_name_H-M   'P 1'
#
loop_
_entity.id
_entity.type
_entity.pdbx_description
1 polymer ?
#
loop_
_entity_poly.entity_id
_entity_poly.type
_entity_poly.pdbx_seq_one_letter_code
_entity_poly.pdbx_strand_id
1 'polypeptide(L)'
;MSKRMFWDEGIEAAVRDLGDSLIQEDAEEDALLAQAGPDAAGYFVDGDEDDEHEDVPAGLISLADIPVEEWDSIAVSPLSKFGDGLWNFTCYPHVVAKGARLNFDYVNALDFNLTTQRFVHWLRISKALLFYQIPHFAVSVWIRSYGSMASRKTRLARLFQLFNEESLYLGPPGDTGFRTINDLSVETVLAFIENLPTSGAKWEIAWTLRYWRKLSVSCMLPPQYAIHDKYVDKATVGRYREAYDNASTPFSPIPLDDYAEVVVHCLRWVNDYGDDVLWVFRTFFRSVVGQQAQQANLRPDSLSLNSREGL
;
A
#
# COMPACT_ATOMS: atom_id res chain seq x y z
N MET A 1 -24.53 44.49 -11.30
CA MET A 1 -25.16 43.22 -10.90
C MET A 1 -24.06 42.18 -10.72
N SER A 2 -23.81 41.80 -9.46
CA SER A 2 -22.74 40.87 -9.07
C SER A 2 -23.22 39.42 -9.25
N LYS A 3 -22.54 38.63 -10.08
CA LYS A 3 -22.71 37.17 -10.14
C LYS A 3 -21.94 36.60 -8.95
N ARG A 4 -22.65 36.30 -7.85
CA ARG A 4 -22.13 35.44 -6.79
C ARG A 4 -21.94 34.04 -7.37
N MET A 5 -20.70 33.59 -7.32
CA MET A 5 -20.28 32.22 -7.49
C MET A 5 -20.99 31.40 -6.41
N PHE A 6 -22.04 30.66 -6.78
CA PHE A 6 -22.59 29.60 -5.95
C PHE A 6 -21.55 28.47 -5.96
N TRP A 7 -20.66 28.47 -4.97
CA TRP A 7 -20.03 27.24 -4.53
C TRP A 7 -21.08 26.58 -3.64
N ASP A 8 -21.61 25.44 -4.10
CA ASP A 8 -22.67 24.70 -3.41
C ASP A 8 -22.15 24.18 -2.07
N GLU A 9 -22.60 24.80 -0.98
CA GLU A 9 -22.39 24.35 0.41
C GLU A 9 -22.73 22.85 0.59
N GLY A 10 -23.61 22.29 -0.25
CA GLY A 10 -23.96 20.87 -0.26
C GLY A 10 -22.87 19.94 -0.80
N ILE A 11 -22.02 20.40 -1.72
CA ILE A 11 -20.89 19.60 -2.22
C ILE A 11 -19.77 19.58 -1.19
N GLU A 12 -19.49 20.72 -0.54
CA GLU A 12 -18.52 20.77 0.56
C GLU A 12 -18.98 19.93 1.76
N ALA A 13 -20.27 19.96 2.10
CA ALA A 13 -20.84 19.10 3.13
C ALA A 13 -20.75 17.61 2.76
N ALA A 14 -21.06 17.23 1.51
CA ALA A 14 -20.95 15.84 1.06
C ALA A 14 -19.50 15.34 1.02
N VAL A 15 -18.55 16.20 0.63
CA VAL A 15 -17.11 15.88 0.66
C VAL A 15 -16.60 15.74 2.09
N ARG A 16 -17.12 16.56 3.02
CA ARG A 16 -16.79 16.47 4.45
C ARG A 16 -17.38 15.22 5.10
N ASP A 17 -18.64 14.91 4.86
CA ASP A 17 -19.29 13.67 5.33
C ASP A 17 -18.58 12.43 4.79
N LEU A 18 -18.14 12.45 3.52
CA LEU A 18 -17.27 11.40 2.96
C LEU A 18 -15.90 11.34 3.65
N GLY A 19 -15.30 12.48 3.99
CA GLY A 19 -14.04 12.53 4.72
C GLY A 19 -14.15 11.94 6.12
N ASP A 20 -15.21 12.32 6.85
CA ASP A 20 -15.46 11.88 8.23
C ASP A 20 -15.85 10.40 8.28
N SER A 21 -16.65 9.90 7.31
CA SER A 21 -16.97 8.47 7.21
C SER A 21 -15.74 7.63 6.87
N LEU A 22 -14.79 8.15 6.08
CA LEU A 22 -13.56 7.45 5.71
C LEU A 22 -12.56 7.37 6.86
N ILE A 23 -12.43 8.44 7.66
CA ILE A 23 -11.62 8.43 8.89
C ILE A 23 -12.17 7.37 9.85
N GLN A 24 -13.51 7.31 9.98
CA GLN A 24 -14.17 6.34 10.82
C GLN A 24 -13.97 4.90 10.28
N GLU A 25 -14.11 4.67 8.98
CA GLU A 25 -13.90 3.35 8.37
C GLU A 25 -12.43 2.88 8.41
N ASP A 26 -11.45 3.78 8.29
CA ASP A 26 -10.02 3.44 8.46
C ASP A 26 -9.70 3.09 9.92
N ALA A 27 -10.28 3.84 10.87
CA ALA A 27 -10.19 3.54 12.29
C ALA A 27 -10.92 2.22 12.63
N GLU A 28 -12.03 1.93 11.95
CA GLU A 28 -12.75 0.66 12.05
C GLU A 28 -11.98 -0.49 11.41
N GLU A 29 -11.29 -0.32 10.27
CA GLU A 29 -10.44 -1.36 9.68
C GLU A 29 -9.25 -1.67 10.60
N ASP A 30 -8.58 -0.66 11.14
CA ASP A 30 -7.51 -0.83 12.13
C ASP A 30 -8.03 -1.45 13.44
N ALA A 31 -9.19 -1.02 13.93
CA ALA A 31 -9.82 -1.57 15.13
C ALA A 31 -10.31 -3.01 14.88
N LEU A 32 -10.82 -3.31 13.70
CA LEU A 32 -11.16 -4.66 13.25
C LEU A 32 -9.90 -5.49 13.10
N LEU A 33 -8.74 -4.96 12.78
CA LEU A 33 -7.48 -5.72 12.79
C LEU A 33 -6.93 -5.93 14.20
N ALA A 34 -7.24 -5.04 15.13
CA ALA A 34 -6.94 -5.22 16.55
C ALA A 34 -7.91 -6.19 17.25
N GLN A 35 -9.17 -6.25 16.79
CA GLN A 35 -10.23 -7.11 17.35
C GLN A 35 -10.38 -8.45 16.60
N ALA A 36 -10.22 -8.45 15.28
CA ALA A 36 -10.08 -9.65 14.49
C ALA A 36 -8.72 -10.22 14.83
N GLY A 37 -8.78 -11.18 15.73
CA GLY A 37 -7.72 -12.15 15.86
C GLY A 37 -7.39 -12.85 14.52
N PRO A 38 -6.59 -13.92 14.59
CA PRO A 38 -5.65 -14.44 13.60
C PRO A 38 -5.82 -14.35 12.08
N ASP A 39 -7.01 -14.09 11.56
CA ASP A 39 -7.41 -14.47 10.20
C ASP A 39 -7.84 -13.28 9.31
N ALA A 40 -7.75 -12.03 9.78
CA ALA A 40 -8.16 -10.86 8.99
C ALA A 40 -7.12 -10.37 7.95
N ALA A 41 -5.99 -11.06 7.81
CA ALA A 41 -4.99 -10.71 6.80
C ALA A 41 -5.49 -11.11 5.40
N GLY A 42 -5.96 -10.12 4.65
CA GLY A 42 -6.39 -10.29 3.26
C GLY A 42 -5.32 -10.93 2.36
N TYR A 43 -5.81 -11.72 1.41
CA TYR A 43 -5.07 -12.55 0.49
C TYR A 43 -4.10 -11.74 -0.40
N PHE A 44 -2.81 -12.08 -0.36
CA PHE A 44 -1.83 -11.71 -1.39
C PHE A 44 -1.13 -12.94 -1.94
N VAL A 45 -1.22 -13.07 -3.26
CA VAL A 45 -0.26 -13.79 -4.10
C VAL A 45 0.82 -12.77 -4.44
N ASP A 46 1.86 -12.68 -3.61
CA ASP A 46 3.11 -12.09 -4.05
C ASP A 46 3.87 -13.21 -4.77
N GLY A 47 4.02 -13.06 -6.08
CA GLY A 47 4.72 -14.02 -6.94
C GLY A 47 6.12 -14.28 -6.42
N ASP A 48 6.52 -15.55 -6.49
CA ASP A 48 7.83 -16.05 -6.13
C ASP A 48 8.94 -15.10 -6.57
N GLU A 49 9.71 -14.61 -5.59
CA GLU A 49 10.97 -13.93 -5.82
C GLU A 49 12.01 -14.97 -6.26
N ASP A 50 11.99 -15.31 -7.55
CA ASP A 50 13.12 -15.98 -8.17
C ASP A 50 14.36 -15.08 -8.09
N ASP A 51 15.45 -15.71 -7.67
CA ASP A 51 16.76 -15.10 -7.53
C ASP A 51 17.30 -14.74 -8.91
N GLU A 52 17.19 -13.49 -9.36
CA GLU A 52 18.12 -12.93 -10.35
C GLU A 52 18.04 -11.40 -10.38
N HIS A 53 19.16 -10.79 -9.98
CA HIS A 53 19.46 -9.36 -9.87
C HIS A 53 18.79 -8.61 -8.69
N GLU A 54 19.60 -8.37 -7.64
CA GLU A 54 19.36 -7.36 -6.59
C GLU A 54 19.41 -5.91 -7.13
N ASP A 55 19.42 -5.73 -8.44
CA ASP A 55 19.45 -4.43 -9.08
C ASP A 55 18.05 -3.83 -9.05
N VAL A 56 17.90 -2.76 -8.27
CA VAL A 56 16.73 -1.90 -8.34
C VAL A 56 16.59 -1.39 -9.78
N PRO A 57 15.39 -1.46 -10.40
CA PRO A 57 15.19 -1.00 -11.77
C PRO A 57 15.73 0.41 -11.96
N ALA A 58 16.53 0.61 -13.01
CA ALA A 58 17.03 1.92 -13.38
C ALA A 58 15.87 2.89 -13.62
N GLY A 59 15.93 4.09 -13.02
CA GLY A 59 14.93 5.15 -13.20
C GLY A 59 13.96 5.36 -12.04
N LEU A 60 14.09 4.64 -10.93
CA LEU A 60 13.34 4.94 -9.70
C LEU A 60 13.90 6.17 -8.98
N ILE A 61 13.00 6.97 -8.39
CA ILE A 61 13.39 8.10 -7.53
C ILE A 61 14.04 7.56 -6.27
N SER A 62 15.29 7.92 -6.01
CA SER A 62 15.96 7.62 -4.74
C SER A 62 15.66 8.70 -3.69
N LEU A 63 14.96 8.31 -2.63
CA LEU A 63 14.72 9.18 -1.47
C LEU A 63 16.02 9.44 -0.66
N ALA A 64 17.09 8.66 -0.87
CA ALA A 64 18.38 8.93 -0.23
C ALA A 64 19.07 10.17 -0.83
N ASP A 65 18.81 10.45 -2.11
CA ASP A 65 19.40 11.59 -2.84
C ASP A 65 18.64 12.91 -2.59
N ILE A 66 17.50 12.85 -1.92
CA ILE A 66 16.64 14.00 -1.63
C ILE A 66 16.68 14.30 -0.13
N PRO A 67 16.99 15.53 0.31
CA PRO A 67 16.93 15.93 1.70
C PRO A 67 15.57 15.60 2.32
N VAL A 68 15.55 15.10 3.56
CA VAL A 68 14.32 14.65 4.22
C VAL A 68 13.31 15.80 4.41
N GLU A 69 13.80 17.02 4.52
CA GLU A 69 13.00 18.25 4.61
C GLU A 69 12.25 18.55 3.30
N GLU A 70 12.76 18.07 2.16
CA GLU A 70 12.18 18.29 0.84
C GLU A 70 11.19 17.20 0.44
N TRP A 71 11.14 16.09 1.19
CA TRP A 71 10.28 14.94 0.88
C TRP A 71 8.83 15.36 0.72
N ASP A 72 8.33 16.27 1.56
CA ASP A 72 6.93 16.71 1.56
C ASP A 72 6.46 17.26 0.20
N SER A 73 7.40 17.74 -0.62
CA SER A 73 7.12 18.29 -1.95
C SER A 73 7.04 17.26 -3.08
N ILE A 74 7.50 16.03 -2.85
CA ILE A 74 7.57 14.95 -3.85
C ILE A 74 6.15 14.59 -4.28
N ALA A 75 5.86 14.68 -5.58
CA ALA A 75 4.57 14.24 -6.12
C ALA A 75 4.49 12.72 -6.09
N VAL A 76 3.49 12.18 -5.40
CA VAL A 76 3.20 10.72 -5.37
C VAL A 76 2.12 10.35 -6.37
N SER A 77 1.23 11.28 -6.69
CA SER A 77 0.24 11.20 -7.76
C SER A 77 -0.02 12.61 -8.31
N PRO A 78 -0.78 12.75 -9.42
CA PRO A 78 -1.26 14.05 -9.88
C PRO A 78 -2.10 14.82 -8.84
N LEU A 79 -2.63 14.13 -7.83
CA LEU A 79 -3.55 14.70 -6.83
C LEU A 79 -2.92 14.84 -5.44
N SER A 80 -1.74 14.27 -5.21
CA SER A 80 -1.16 14.18 -3.87
C SER A 80 0.36 14.25 -3.89
N LYS A 81 0.88 14.78 -2.79
CA LYS A 81 2.31 14.85 -2.46
C LYS A 81 2.63 13.98 -1.26
N PHE A 82 3.89 13.64 -1.11
CA PHE A 82 4.38 12.81 -0.03
C PHE A 82 4.03 13.39 1.35
N GLY A 83 4.08 14.72 1.51
CA GLY A 83 3.77 15.41 2.76
C GLY A 83 2.30 15.32 3.17
N ASP A 84 1.38 15.09 2.22
CA ASP A 84 -0.06 15.12 2.47
C ASP A 84 -0.48 14.01 3.45
N GLY A 85 -1.44 14.31 4.32
CA GLY A 85 -2.04 13.33 5.24
C GLY A 85 -2.86 12.26 4.52
N LEU A 86 -3.28 12.53 3.28
CA LEU A 86 -4.03 11.61 2.42
C LEU A 86 -3.37 11.53 1.04
N TRP A 87 -2.91 10.35 0.63
CA TRP A 87 -2.51 10.12 -0.76
C TRP A 87 -3.69 9.57 -1.56
N ASN A 88 -4.00 10.24 -2.67
CA ASN A 88 -5.14 9.95 -3.51
C ASN A 88 -4.70 9.53 -4.91
N PHE A 89 -5.06 8.30 -5.30
CA PHE A 89 -4.76 7.70 -6.59
C PHE A 89 -6.04 7.48 -7.44
N THR A 90 -7.17 8.12 -7.10
CA THR A 90 -8.42 7.99 -7.88
C THR A 90 -8.35 8.62 -9.28
N CYS A 91 -7.27 9.32 -9.60
CA CYS A 91 -6.99 9.74 -10.98
C CYS A 91 -6.62 8.56 -11.90
N TYR A 92 -6.30 7.39 -11.34
CA TYR A 92 -6.04 6.16 -12.08
C TYR A 92 -7.27 5.24 -12.09
N PRO A 93 -7.49 4.45 -13.16
CA PRO A 93 -8.60 3.51 -13.22
C PRO A 93 -8.53 2.52 -12.06
N HIS A 94 -9.62 2.42 -11.30
CA HIS A 94 -9.67 1.54 -10.16
C HIS A 94 -11.08 0.98 -9.95
N VAL A 95 -11.18 -0.31 -9.60
CA VAL A 95 -12.46 -1.01 -9.43
C VAL A 95 -13.23 -0.47 -8.21
N VAL A 96 -12.51 0.05 -7.21
CA VAL A 96 -13.08 0.60 -5.97
C VAL A 96 -12.30 1.85 -5.54
N ALA A 97 -12.82 3.07 -5.73
CA ALA A 97 -12.08 4.31 -5.46
C ALA A 97 -11.39 4.37 -4.06
N LYS A 98 -11.97 3.73 -3.04
CA LYS A 98 -11.40 3.57 -1.69
C LYS A 98 -10.05 2.83 -1.68
N GLY A 99 -9.92 1.75 -2.44
CA GLY A 99 -8.68 0.96 -2.51
C GLY A 99 -7.50 1.75 -3.07
N ALA A 100 -7.78 2.83 -3.82
CA ALA A 100 -6.80 3.72 -4.42
C ALA A 100 -6.48 4.96 -3.55
N ARG A 101 -6.73 4.93 -2.24
CA ARG A 101 -6.37 6.01 -1.31
C ARG A 101 -5.57 5.47 -0.11
N LEU A 102 -4.77 6.35 0.50
CA LEU A 102 -3.99 6.08 1.71
C LEU A 102 -4.12 7.24 2.68
N ASN A 103 -4.85 7.03 3.77
CA ASN A 103 -4.98 8.01 4.83
C ASN A 103 -4.00 7.71 5.96
N PHE A 104 -3.24 8.72 6.36
CA PHE A 104 -2.31 8.72 7.49
C PHE A 104 -2.82 9.58 8.65
N ASP A 105 -3.81 10.45 8.42
CA ASP A 105 -4.34 11.40 9.40
C ASP A 105 -5.57 10.84 10.12
N TYR A 106 -5.33 9.89 11.01
CA TYR A 106 -6.36 9.27 11.83
C TYR A 106 -5.74 8.68 13.10
N VAL A 107 -6.56 8.41 14.11
CA VAL A 107 -6.14 7.69 15.32
C VAL A 107 -6.15 6.20 15.01
N ASN A 108 -4.98 5.57 15.07
CA ASN A 108 -4.83 4.14 14.79
C ASN A 108 -5.25 3.26 15.98
N ALA A 109 -5.21 1.94 15.79
CA ALA A 109 -5.55 0.96 16.82
C ALA A 109 -4.66 0.99 18.07
N LEU A 110 -3.49 1.65 18.01
CA LEU A 110 -2.58 1.83 19.14
C LEU A 110 -2.84 3.14 19.90
N ASP A 111 -3.98 3.79 19.63
CA ASP A 111 -4.46 5.02 20.28
C ASP A 111 -3.56 6.25 20.04
N PHE A 112 -2.97 6.35 18.85
CA PHE A 112 -2.24 7.56 18.44
C PHE A 112 -2.43 7.91 16.96
N ASN A 113 -2.23 9.19 16.63
CA ASN A 113 -2.20 9.67 15.25
C ASN A 113 -0.75 9.90 14.80
N LEU A 114 -0.36 9.22 13.71
CA LEU A 114 0.97 9.29 13.10
C LEU A 114 1.35 10.68 12.59
N THR A 115 0.38 11.55 12.27
CA THR A 115 0.63 12.92 11.82
C THR A 115 1.08 13.86 12.95
N THR A 116 1.01 13.41 14.21
CA THR A 116 1.50 14.19 15.35
C THR A 116 3.02 14.36 15.28
N GLN A 117 3.53 15.55 15.61
CA GLN A 117 4.96 15.89 15.56
C GLN A 117 5.88 14.88 16.28
N ARG A 118 5.39 14.27 17.37
CA ARG A 118 6.11 13.24 18.13
C ARG A 118 6.49 12.03 17.24
N PHE A 119 5.62 11.64 16.31
CA PHE A 119 5.75 10.44 15.49
C PHE A 119 6.20 10.76 14.05
N VAL A 120 6.78 11.95 13.81
CA VAL A 120 7.18 12.40 12.49
C VAL A 120 8.12 11.41 11.77
N HIS A 121 9.02 10.75 12.51
CA HIS A 121 9.92 9.75 11.94
C HIS A 121 9.22 8.42 11.62
N TRP A 122 8.21 8.01 12.41
CA TRP A 122 7.39 6.84 12.11
C TRP A 122 6.55 7.05 10.85
N LEU A 123 5.98 8.26 10.72
CA LEU A 123 5.27 8.67 9.51
C LEU A 123 6.19 8.68 8.28
N ARG A 124 7.41 9.22 8.41
CA ARG A 124 8.37 9.28 7.29
C ARG A 124 8.84 7.90 6.84
N ILE A 125 9.17 7.00 7.76
CA ILE A 125 9.56 5.62 7.43
C ILE A 125 8.41 4.91 6.74
N SER A 126 7.20 4.97 7.31
CA SER A 126 6.04 4.28 6.73
C SER A 126 5.67 4.80 5.34
N LYS A 127 5.66 6.13 5.16
CA LYS A 127 5.47 6.74 3.84
C LYS A 127 6.56 6.33 2.86
N ALA A 128 7.84 6.31 3.27
CA ALA A 128 8.92 5.87 2.39
C ALA A 128 8.78 4.39 1.97
N LEU A 129 8.40 3.51 2.89
CA LEU A 129 8.17 2.09 2.58
C LEU A 129 6.98 1.92 1.61
N LEU A 130 5.88 2.64 1.82
CA LEU A 130 4.72 2.63 0.93
C LEU A 130 5.00 3.28 -0.43
N PHE A 131 5.82 4.32 -0.47
CA PHE A 131 6.20 5.03 -1.68
C PHE A 131 6.76 4.06 -2.73
N TYR A 132 7.69 3.20 -2.33
CA TYR A 132 8.27 2.18 -3.21
C TYR A 132 7.38 0.96 -3.48
N GLN A 133 6.18 0.93 -2.89
CA GLN A 133 5.13 -0.05 -3.24
C GLN A 133 4.14 0.52 -4.26
N ILE A 134 4.09 1.84 -4.44
CA ILE A 134 3.26 2.49 -5.47
C ILE A 134 3.65 1.93 -6.84
N PRO A 135 2.69 1.55 -7.71
CA PRO A 135 2.96 0.92 -9.01
C PRO A 135 4.04 1.58 -9.88
N HIS A 136 4.11 2.92 -9.93
CA HIS A 136 5.12 3.62 -10.72
C HIS A 136 6.53 3.65 -10.09
N PHE A 137 6.62 3.45 -8.77
CA PHE A 137 7.88 3.42 -8.02
C PHE A 137 8.29 2.00 -7.59
N ALA A 138 7.53 1.02 -8.07
CA ALA A 138 7.64 -0.36 -7.68
C ALA A 138 8.84 -1.05 -8.31
N VAL A 139 9.60 -1.75 -7.47
CA VAL A 139 10.73 -2.58 -7.89
C VAL A 139 10.28 -3.83 -8.66
N SER A 140 9.02 -4.28 -8.52
CA SER A 140 8.48 -5.43 -9.27
C SER A 140 7.52 -4.98 -10.37
N VAL A 141 7.82 -5.41 -11.60
CA VAL A 141 7.23 -4.96 -12.88
C VAL A 141 5.91 -5.68 -13.22
N TRP A 142 5.49 -6.66 -12.42
CA TRP A 142 4.30 -7.46 -12.72
C TRP A 142 3.03 -6.75 -12.21
N ILE A 143 2.41 -5.97 -13.11
CA ILE A 143 1.07 -5.34 -13.04
C ILE A 143 0.62 -5.04 -11.60
N ARG A 144 1.15 -3.97 -11.01
CA ARG A 144 0.69 -3.51 -9.71
C ARG A 144 -0.52 -2.61 -9.89
N SER A 145 -1.70 -3.08 -9.47
CA SER A 145 -2.87 -2.21 -9.33
C SER A 145 -2.71 -1.33 -8.09
N TYR A 146 -3.42 -0.21 -8.07
CA TYR A 146 -3.55 0.62 -6.87
C TYR A 146 -4.47 -0.01 -5.80
N GLY A 147 -5.02 -1.21 -6.03
CA GLY A 147 -6.18 -1.74 -5.30
C GLY A 147 -5.96 -2.34 -3.94
N SER A 148 -4.80 -2.11 -3.37
CA SER A 148 -4.42 -2.69 -2.09
C SER A 148 -3.51 -1.80 -1.27
N MET A 149 -3.51 -0.49 -1.58
CA MET A 149 -2.68 0.44 -0.82
C MET A 149 -3.13 0.50 0.65
N ALA A 150 -4.43 0.53 0.92
CA ALA A 150 -4.97 0.49 2.29
C ALA A 150 -4.45 -0.72 3.10
N SER A 151 -4.55 -1.93 2.56
CA SER A 151 -4.02 -3.14 3.19
C SER A 151 -2.49 -3.15 3.34
N ARG A 152 -1.75 -2.42 2.50
CA ARG A 152 -0.30 -2.28 2.64
C ARG A 152 0.06 -1.37 3.82
N LYS A 153 -0.73 -0.32 4.06
CA LYS A 153 -0.57 0.57 5.22
C LYS A 153 -0.77 -0.21 6.52
N THR A 154 -1.83 -1.00 6.61
CA THR A 154 -2.16 -1.74 7.83
C THR A 154 -1.08 -2.73 8.25
N ARG A 155 -0.36 -3.33 7.30
CA ARG A 155 0.81 -4.18 7.59
C ARG A 155 1.96 -3.44 8.27
N LEU A 156 2.16 -2.16 7.95
CA LEU A 156 3.19 -1.34 8.59
C LEU A 156 2.82 -0.97 10.03
N ALA A 157 1.54 -1.07 10.43
CA ALA A 157 1.13 -0.77 11.80
C ALA A 157 1.86 -1.63 12.83
N ARG A 158 2.17 -2.90 12.48
CA ARG A 158 2.94 -3.84 13.33
C ARG A 158 4.39 -3.41 13.54
N LEU A 159 4.99 -2.65 12.62
CA LEU A 159 6.31 -2.05 12.86
C LEU A 159 6.26 -0.99 13.95
N PHE A 160 5.16 -0.24 14.05
CA PHE A 160 5.03 0.79 15.08
C PHE A 160 4.91 0.19 16.48
N GLN A 161 4.39 -1.03 16.60
CA GLN A 161 4.42 -1.77 17.85
C GLN A 161 5.87 -2.02 18.29
N LEU A 162 6.73 -2.54 17.40
CA LEU A 162 8.16 -2.70 17.67
C LEU A 162 8.84 -1.37 18.03
N PHE A 163 8.54 -0.30 17.29
CA PHE A 163 9.12 1.02 17.56
C PHE A 163 8.68 1.57 18.92
N ASN A 164 7.44 1.33 19.32
CA ASN A 164 6.93 1.75 20.61
C ASN A 164 7.55 0.96 21.77
N GLU A 165 7.62 -0.37 21.66
CA GLU A 165 8.18 -1.26 22.68
C GLU A 165 9.67 -0.96 22.94
N GLU A 166 10.42 -0.69 21.87
CA GLU A 166 11.87 -0.45 21.96
C GLU A 166 12.24 1.05 21.97
N SER A 167 11.26 1.96 22.01
CA SER A 167 11.45 3.41 22.00
C SER A 167 12.32 3.91 20.84
N LEU A 168 12.04 3.44 19.62
CA LEU A 168 12.76 3.80 18.42
C LEU A 168 12.15 5.03 17.72
N TYR A 169 13.00 5.76 17.02
CA TYR A 169 12.67 6.88 16.13
C TYR A 169 11.89 8.00 16.84
N LEU A 170 12.28 8.30 18.09
CA LEU A 170 11.73 9.39 18.90
C LEU A 170 12.74 10.54 18.96
N GLY A 171 12.25 11.78 18.78
CA GLY A 171 13.10 12.97 18.80
C GLY A 171 13.86 13.22 17.49
N PRO A 172 14.68 14.29 17.40
CA PRO A 172 15.44 14.63 16.20
C PRO A 172 16.74 13.80 16.06
N PRO A 173 17.26 13.60 14.83
CA PRO A 173 18.54 12.90 14.63
C PRO A 173 19.68 13.51 15.45
N GLY A 174 20.41 12.67 16.18
CA GLY A 174 21.53 13.08 17.05
C GLY A 174 21.14 13.43 18.48
N ASP A 175 19.86 13.43 18.83
CA ASP A 175 19.42 13.48 20.23
C ASP A 175 19.66 12.12 20.91
N THR A 176 19.82 12.14 22.23
CA THR A 176 20.01 10.94 23.07
C THR A 176 18.82 9.99 23.04
N GLY A 177 17.61 10.51 22.77
CA GLY A 177 16.40 9.71 22.58
C GLY A 177 16.26 9.13 21.15
N PHE A 178 17.06 9.57 20.19
CA PHE A 178 16.94 9.14 18.80
C PHE A 178 17.66 7.82 18.57
N ARG A 179 16.94 6.74 18.76
CA ARG A 179 17.37 5.38 18.45
C ARG A 179 16.78 4.91 17.14
N THR A 180 17.48 4.08 16.40
CA THR A 180 17.01 3.47 15.15
C THR A 180 16.91 1.97 15.30
N ILE A 181 16.31 1.28 14.32
CA ILE A 181 16.25 -0.17 14.37
C ILE A 181 17.64 -0.81 14.42
N ASN A 182 18.67 -0.16 13.85
CA ASN A 182 20.05 -0.64 13.86
C ASN A 182 20.67 -0.66 15.27
N ASP A 183 20.05 -0.02 16.26
CA ASP A 183 20.48 -0.11 17.66
C ASP A 183 19.94 -1.38 18.36
N LEU A 184 19.13 -2.19 17.67
CA LEU A 184 18.63 -3.47 18.16
C LEU A 184 19.50 -4.62 17.69
N SER A 185 19.67 -5.61 18.57
CA SER A 185 20.31 -6.88 18.20
C SER A 185 19.38 -7.74 17.35
N VAL A 186 19.97 -8.67 16.59
CA VAL A 186 19.19 -9.59 15.76
C VAL A 186 18.26 -10.46 16.60
N GLU A 187 18.71 -10.86 17.79
CA GLU A 187 17.93 -11.66 18.73
C GLU A 187 16.70 -10.92 19.24
N THR A 188 16.81 -9.63 19.54
CA THR A 188 15.67 -8.81 19.98
C THR A 188 14.59 -8.75 18.89
N VAL A 189 15.00 -8.50 17.64
CA VAL A 189 14.06 -8.43 16.52
C VAL A 189 13.41 -9.80 16.27
N LEU A 190 14.18 -10.89 16.27
CA LEU A 190 13.63 -12.23 16.09
C LEU A 190 12.69 -12.64 17.24
N ALA A 191 13.02 -12.28 18.49
CA ALA A 191 12.16 -12.52 19.63
C ALA A 191 10.82 -11.78 19.52
N PHE A 192 10.85 -10.52 19.05
CA PHE A 192 9.63 -9.76 18.76
C PHE A 192 8.76 -10.48 17.73
N ILE A 193 9.35 -10.93 16.60
CA ILE A 193 8.62 -11.66 15.57
C ILE A 193 8.01 -12.94 16.15
N GLU A 194 8.78 -13.73 16.90
CA GLU A 194 8.28 -15.00 17.46
C GLU A 194 7.15 -14.82 18.48
N ASN A 195 7.10 -13.69 19.17
CA ASN A 195 6.04 -13.35 20.12
C ASN A 195 4.74 -12.90 19.44
N LEU A 196 4.74 -12.66 18.12
CA LEU A 196 3.50 -12.33 17.41
C LEU A 196 2.52 -13.51 17.40
N PRO A 197 1.21 -13.23 17.54
CA PRO A 197 0.21 -14.25 17.85
C PRO A 197 -0.07 -15.23 16.69
N THR A 198 0.27 -14.88 15.45
CA THR A 198 -0.24 -15.59 14.25
C THR A 198 0.87 -15.76 13.22
N SER A 199 0.86 -16.87 12.47
CA SER A 199 1.81 -17.10 11.38
C SER A 199 1.75 -16.00 10.32
N GLY A 200 0.55 -15.44 10.06
CA GLY A 200 0.37 -14.32 9.14
C GLY A 200 1.07 -13.06 9.62
N ALA A 201 0.92 -12.69 10.90
CA ALA A 201 1.60 -11.53 11.47
C ALA A 201 3.12 -11.70 11.47
N LYS A 202 3.61 -12.92 11.77
CA LYS A 202 5.03 -13.28 11.68
C LYS A 202 5.58 -13.12 10.27
N TRP A 203 4.85 -13.63 9.28
CA TRP A 203 5.22 -13.51 7.88
C TRP A 203 5.25 -12.05 7.42
N GLU A 204 4.22 -11.26 7.72
CA GLU A 204 4.11 -9.87 7.29
C GLU A 204 5.25 -8.99 7.84
N ILE A 205 5.58 -9.11 9.13
CA ILE A 205 6.67 -8.33 9.72
C ILE A 205 8.02 -8.78 9.16
N ALA A 206 8.22 -10.09 8.98
CA ALA A 206 9.45 -10.68 8.46
C ALA A 206 9.70 -10.22 7.02
N TRP A 207 8.64 -10.26 6.19
CA TRP A 207 8.67 -9.75 4.83
C TRP A 207 8.95 -8.23 4.81
N THR A 208 8.29 -7.47 5.67
CA THR A 208 8.45 -6.00 5.73
C THR A 208 9.88 -5.60 6.10
N LEU A 209 10.49 -6.26 7.09
CA LEU A 209 11.89 -6.03 7.47
C LEU A 209 12.86 -6.39 6.34
N ARG A 210 12.61 -7.49 5.64
CA ARG A 210 13.42 -7.88 4.47
C ARG A 210 13.28 -6.88 3.32
N TYR A 211 12.07 -6.43 3.03
CA TYR A 211 11.78 -5.40 2.03
C TYR A 211 12.46 -4.07 2.38
N TRP A 212 12.34 -3.62 3.63
CA TRP A 212 12.99 -2.41 4.12
C TRP A 212 14.52 -2.51 4.00
N ARG A 213 15.10 -3.66 4.35
CA ARG A 213 16.54 -3.92 4.15
C ARG A 213 16.93 -3.88 2.67
N LYS A 214 16.12 -4.45 1.76
CA LYS A 214 16.38 -4.40 0.32
C LYS A 214 16.48 -2.95 -0.16
N LEU A 215 15.51 -2.10 0.19
CA LEU A 215 15.56 -0.67 -0.13
C LEU A 215 16.80 0.03 0.44
N SER A 216 17.21 -0.37 1.65
CA SER A 216 18.36 0.20 2.34
C SER A 216 19.70 -0.13 1.66
N VAL A 217 19.90 -1.40 1.30
CA VAL A 217 21.12 -1.86 0.61
C VAL A 217 21.21 -1.28 -0.80
N SER A 218 20.08 -1.04 -1.44
CA SER A 218 20.02 -0.39 -2.76
C SER A 218 20.10 1.14 -2.71
N CYS A 219 20.47 1.72 -1.56
CA CYS A 219 20.60 3.18 -1.37
C CYS A 219 19.32 3.97 -1.70
N MET A 220 18.14 3.38 -1.51
CA MET A 220 16.85 4.03 -1.77
C MET A 220 16.33 4.82 -0.56
N LEU A 221 16.95 4.65 0.61
CA LEU A 221 16.59 5.32 1.85
C LEU A 221 17.83 6.02 2.43
N PRO A 222 17.66 7.21 3.03
CA PRO A 222 18.76 7.93 3.65
C PRO A 222 19.22 7.18 4.93
N PRO A 223 20.46 7.42 5.40
CA PRO A 223 21.08 6.64 6.48
C PRO A 223 20.23 6.53 7.75
N GLN A 224 19.57 7.61 8.16
CA GLN A 224 18.72 7.62 9.37
C GLN A 224 17.49 6.70 9.29
N TYR A 225 17.09 6.28 8.09
CA TYR A 225 15.97 5.36 7.86
C TYR A 225 16.41 4.06 7.18
N ALA A 226 17.71 3.86 6.97
CA ALA A 226 18.25 2.65 6.36
C ALA A 226 18.49 1.56 7.42
N ILE A 227 18.27 0.31 7.04
CA ILE A 227 18.69 -0.87 7.80
C ILE A 227 20.01 -1.39 7.25
N HIS A 228 21.00 -1.56 8.10
CA HIS A 228 22.29 -2.17 7.74
C HIS A 228 22.29 -3.68 8.01
N ASP A 229 21.75 -4.07 9.15
CA ASP A 229 21.83 -5.45 9.63
C ASP A 229 20.86 -6.40 8.94
N LYS A 230 21.24 -7.69 8.89
CA LYS A 230 20.39 -8.76 8.38
C LYS A 230 19.56 -9.37 9.50
N TYR A 231 18.43 -8.74 9.82
CA TYR A 231 17.51 -9.27 10.83
C TYR A 231 16.81 -10.55 10.41
N VAL A 232 16.38 -10.64 9.14
CA VAL A 232 15.57 -11.75 8.63
C VAL A 232 16.11 -12.18 7.27
N ASP A 233 16.22 -13.49 7.04
CA ASP A 233 16.61 -14.08 5.76
C ASP A 233 15.42 -14.65 4.97
N LYS A 234 15.67 -14.99 3.69
CA LYS A 234 14.65 -15.53 2.77
C LYS A 234 14.02 -16.82 3.32
N ALA A 235 14.85 -17.68 3.93
CA ALA A 235 14.40 -18.93 4.51
C ALA A 235 13.41 -18.71 5.67
N THR A 236 13.69 -17.74 6.55
CA THR A 236 12.79 -17.41 7.66
C THR A 236 11.46 -16.85 7.16
N VAL A 237 11.48 -15.96 6.15
CA VAL A 237 10.24 -15.46 5.52
C VAL A 237 9.44 -16.60 4.91
N GLY A 238 10.09 -17.49 4.15
CA GLY A 238 9.45 -18.65 3.53
C GLY A 238 8.82 -19.60 4.55
N ARG A 239 9.51 -19.86 5.66
CA ARG A 239 9.00 -20.68 6.76
C ARG A 239 7.72 -20.11 7.38
N TYR A 240 7.67 -18.80 7.63
CA TYR A 240 6.45 -18.18 8.16
C TYR A 240 5.33 -18.15 7.13
N ARG A 241 5.66 -17.98 5.83
CA ARG A 241 4.67 -18.03 4.76
C ARG A 241 4.04 -19.41 4.66
N GLU A 242 4.84 -20.47 4.63
CA GLU A 242 4.37 -21.85 4.63
C GLU A 242 3.50 -22.15 5.86
N ALA A 243 3.91 -21.69 7.04
CA ALA A 243 3.12 -21.85 8.26
C ALA A 243 1.78 -21.09 8.21
N TYR A 244 1.72 -19.94 7.53
CA TYR A 244 0.49 -19.19 7.30
C TYR A 244 -0.42 -19.88 6.29
N ASP A 245 0.13 -20.35 5.16
CA ASP A 245 -0.63 -21.07 4.14
C ASP A 245 -1.19 -22.40 4.69
N ASN A 246 -0.43 -23.10 5.54
CA ASN A 246 -0.87 -24.33 6.20
C ASN A 246 -1.90 -24.11 7.33
N ALA A 247 -1.84 -22.96 8.01
CA ALA A 247 -2.82 -22.59 9.04
C ALA A 247 -4.13 -22.08 8.43
N SER A 248 -4.07 -21.55 7.21
CA SER A 248 -5.24 -21.14 6.45
C SER A 248 -6.10 -22.36 6.16
N THR A 249 -7.42 -22.25 6.38
CA THR A 249 -8.34 -23.34 6.07
C THR A 249 -8.17 -23.74 4.60
N PRO A 250 -7.98 -25.03 4.29
CA PRO A 250 -7.90 -25.46 2.90
C PRO A 250 -9.17 -24.99 2.19
N PHE A 251 -9.00 -24.38 1.02
CA PHE A 251 -10.13 -24.06 0.14
C PHE A 251 -10.99 -25.31 0.05
N SER A 252 -12.24 -25.23 0.51
CA SER A 252 -13.16 -26.34 0.36
C SER A 252 -13.26 -26.62 -1.14
N PRO A 253 -13.02 -27.86 -1.60
CA PRO A 253 -13.09 -28.16 -3.02
C PRO A 253 -14.47 -27.76 -3.52
N ILE A 254 -14.51 -26.94 -4.58
CA ILE A 254 -15.76 -26.53 -5.22
C ILE A 254 -16.42 -27.83 -5.72
N PRO A 255 -17.67 -28.14 -5.32
CA PRO A 255 -18.41 -29.27 -5.86
C PRO A 255 -18.41 -29.26 -7.38
N LEU A 256 -18.35 -30.43 -8.02
CA LEU A 256 -18.20 -30.53 -9.48
C LEU A 256 -19.34 -29.82 -10.24
N ASP A 257 -20.55 -29.86 -9.66
CA ASP A 257 -21.73 -29.21 -10.22
C ASP A 257 -21.60 -27.68 -10.17
N ASP A 258 -21.17 -27.12 -9.04
CA ASP A 258 -20.88 -25.69 -8.89
C ASP A 258 -19.73 -25.25 -9.82
N TYR A 259 -18.73 -26.10 -10.03
CA TYR A 259 -17.63 -25.82 -10.95
C TYR A 259 -18.10 -25.71 -12.41
N ALA A 260 -19.03 -26.56 -12.82
CA ALA A 260 -19.64 -26.47 -14.16
C ALA A 260 -20.44 -25.18 -14.33
N GLU A 261 -21.15 -24.74 -13.28
CA GLU A 261 -21.85 -23.45 -13.28
C GLU A 261 -20.89 -22.26 -13.34
N VAL A 262 -19.73 -22.33 -12.68
CA VAL A 262 -18.68 -21.30 -12.75
C VAL A 262 -18.19 -21.13 -14.19
N VAL A 263 -17.97 -22.22 -14.94
CA VAL A 263 -17.55 -22.13 -16.35
C VAL A 263 -18.60 -21.40 -17.19
N VAL A 264 -19.87 -21.74 -17.03
CA VAL A 264 -20.98 -21.09 -17.74
C VAL A 264 -21.08 -19.61 -17.33
N HIS A 265 -20.92 -19.32 -16.03
CA HIS A 265 -20.94 -17.97 -15.50
C HIS A 265 -19.79 -17.12 -16.04
N CYS A 266 -18.57 -17.64 -16.06
CA CYS A 266 -17.39 -16.97 -16.61
C CYS A 266 -17.53 -16.72 -18.12
N LEU A 267 -18.01 -17.71 -18.89
CA LEU A 267 -18.27 -17.53 -20.32
C LEU A 267 -19.34 -16.47 -20.57
N ARG A 268 -20.38 -16.43 -19.73
CA ARG A 268 -21.41 -15.39 -19.80
C ARG A 268 -20.82 -14.01 -19.50
N TRP A 269 -20.00 -13.87 -18.47
CA TRP A 269 -19.32 -12.59 -18.18
C TRP A 269 -18.36 -12.15 -19.29
N VAL A 270 -17.64 -13.08 -19.91
CA VAL A 270 -16.78 -12.78 -21.07
C VAL A 270 -17.62 -12.32 -22.26
N ASN A 271 -18.79 -12.91 -22.50
CA ASN A 271 -19.68 -12.47 -23.57
C ASN A 271 -20.37 -11.14 -23.26
N ASP A 272 -20.82 -10.96 -22.01
CA ASP A 272 -21.60 -9.78 -21.60
C ASP A 272 -20.70 -8.55 -21.41
N TYR A 273 -19.48 -8.74 -20.90
CA TYR A 273 -18.55 -7.66 -20.53
C TYR A 273 -17.23 -7.69 -21.28
N GLY A 274 -16.98 -8.66 -22.15
CA GLY A 274 -15.69 -8.78 -22.88
C GLY A 274 -15.38 -7.54 -23.71
N ASP A 275 -16.39 -7.00 -24.38
CA ASP A 275 -16.24 -5.75 -25.14
C ASP A 275 -15.98 -4.54 -24.23
N ASP A 276 -16.61 -4.48 -23.06
CA ASP A 276 -16.36 -3.43 -22.06
C ASP A 276 -14.95 -3.56 -21.45
N VAL A 277 -14.46 -4.76 -21.19
CA VAL A 277 -13.09 -5.01 -20.71
C VAL A 277 -12.06 -4.64 -21.77
N LEU A 278 -12.28 -5.06 -23.02
CA LEU A 278 -11.44 -4.69 -24.16
C LEU A 278 -11.48 -3.18 -24.41
N TRP A 279 -12.63 -2.54 -24.19
CA TRP A 279 -12.79 -1.10 -24.24
C TRP A 279 -12.00 -0.40 -23.13
N VAL A 280 -12.14 -0.81 -21.86
CA VAL A 280 -11.36 -0.27 -20.73
C VAL A 280 -9.87 -0.41 -21.02
N PHE A 281 -9.43 -1.59 -21.47
CA PHE A 281 -8.05 -1.81 -21.84
C PHE A 281 -7.63 -0.88 -22.98
N ARG A 282 -8.33 -0.84 -24.11
CA ARG A 282 -7.95 0.02 -25.25
C ARG A 282 -7.94 1.52 -24.90
N THR A 283 -8.88 1.95 -24.05
CA THR A 283 -9.07 3.33 -23.64
C THR A 283 -8.01 3.77 -22.64
N PHE A 284 -7.67 2.92 -21.66
CA PHE A 284 -6.85 3.31 -20.51
C PHE A 284 -5.50 2.58 -20.42
N PHE A 285 -5.19 1.61 -21.30
CA PHE A 285 -3.93 0.87 -21.30
C PHE A 285 -2.71 1.79 -21.31
N ARG A 286 -2.76 2.89 -22.06
CA ARG A 286 -1.66 3.87 -22.09
C ARG A 286 -1.45 4.56 -20.74
N SER A 287 -2.52 4.83 -20.00
CA SER A 287 -2.48 5.37 -18.64
C SER A 287 -1.99 4.32 -17.62
N VAL A 288 -2.35 3.05 -17.81
CA VAL A 288 -1.93 1.92 -16.97
C VAL A 288 -0.43 1.60 -17.15
N VAL A 289 0.11 1.76 -18.37
CA VAL A 289 1.53 1.53 -18.69
C VAL A 289 2.41 2.76 -18.41
N GLY A 290 1.84 3.83 -17.84
CA GLY A 290 2.61 5.00 -17.40
C GLY A 290 3.03 5.97 -18.51
N GLN A 291 2.39 5.96 -19.69
CA GLN A 291 2.57 7.04 -20.66
C GLN A 291 1.90 8.32 -20.14
N GLN A 292 2.65 9.43 -20.17
CA GLN A 292 2.18 10.75 -19.69
C GLN A 292 0.82 11.11 -20.32
N ALA A 293 -0.14 11.46 -19.45
CA ALA A 293 -1.53 11.75 -19.82
C ALA A 293 -1.69 12.81 -20.94
N GLN A 294 -0.71 13.70 -21.11
CA GLN A 294 -0.69 14.74 -22.13
C GLN A 294 -0.46 14.22 -23.57
N GLN A 295 -0.02 12.96 -23.75
CA GLN A 295 0.20 12.33 -25.06
C GLN A 295 -0.84 11.24 -25.39
N ALA A 296 -1.74 10.93 -24.46
CA ALA A 296 -2.76 9.92 -24.63
C ALA A 296 -4.03 10.53 -25.24
N ASN A 297 -4.02 10.78 -26.55
CA ASN A 297 -5.27 11.03 -27.27
C ASN A 297 -6.14 9.77 -27.19
N LEU A 298 -7.31 9.88 -26.57
CA LEU A 298 -8.36 8.87 -26.63
C LEU A 298 -8.66 8.58 -28.10
N ARG A 299 -8.71 7.30 -28.49
CA ARG A 299 -9.06 6.98 -29.87
C ARG A 299 -10.55 7.27 -30.08
N PRO A 300 -10.96 7.82 -31.23
CA PRO A 300 -12.37 8.16 -31.47
C PRO A 300 -13.34 6.96 -31.49
N ASP A 301 -12.84 5.72 -31.54
CA ASP A 301 -13.58 4.46 -31.39
C ASP A 301 -13.68 3.98 -29.93
N SER A 302 -13.23 4.78 -28.96
CA SER A 302 -13.21 4.44 -27.53
C SER A 302 -14.47 4.90 -26.79
N LEU A 303 -15.66 4.80 -27.39
CA LEU A 303 -16.93 4.96 -26.66
C LEU A 303 -17.53 3.57 -26.42
N SER A 304 -17.85 3.25 -25.17
CA SER A 304 -18.54 1.99 -24.86
C SER A 304 -19.90 2.01 -25.57
N LEU A 305 -20.19 0.94 -26.30
CA LEU A 305 -21.44 0.77 -27.07
C LEU A 305 -22.70 0.80 -26.17
N ASN A 306 -22.52 0.67 -24.86
CA ASN A 306 -23.57 0.65 -23.86
C ASN A 306 -23.62 1.93 -23.00
N SER A 307 -22.74 2.91 -23.24
CA SER A 307 -22.80 4.19 -22.53
C SER A 307 -23.82 5.13 -23.17
N ARG A 308 -24.36 6.05 -22.37
CA ARG A 308 -25.33 7.07 -22.82
C ARG A 308 -24.76 8.03 -23.87
N GLU A 309 -23.45 8.03 -24.05
CA GLU A 309 -22.70 8.85 -25.01
C GLU A 309 -22.38 8.08 -26.31
N GLY A 310 -22.53 6.74 -26.31
CA GLY A 310 -22.40 5.86 -27.47
C GLY A 310 -23.72 5.51 -28.18
N LEU A 311 -24.86 6.03 -27.68
CA LEU A 311 -26.21 5.92 -28.27
C LEU A 311 -26.61 7.19 -29.02
#